data_AF-A0A9D8F2Y8-F1
#
_entry.id   AF-A0A9D8F2Y8-F1
#
_cell.length_a   1.000
_cell.length_b   1.000
_cell.length_c   1.000
_cell.angle_alpha   90.00
_cell.angle_beta   90.00
_cell.angle_gamma   90.00
#
_symmetry.space_group_name_H-M   'P 1'
#
loop_
_entity.id
_entity.type
_entity.pdbx_description
1 polymer ?
#
loop_
_entity_poly.entity_id
_entity_poly.type
_entity_poly.pdbx_seq_one_letter_code
_entity_poly.pdbx_strand_id
1 'polypeptide(L)' 'MSTLAEIEAAADALPPEQKQELFLFLAARLRGAGQLPPPREFTREQIEAWIADDEEGMRRFQEGR' A
#
# COMPACT_ATOMS: atom_id res chain seq x y z
N MET A 1 -22.04 13.20 -19.56
CA MET A 1 -20.69 12.93 -19.00
C MET A 1 -20.60 13.77 -17.75
N SER A 2 -20.32 13.18 -16.58
CA SER A 2 -20.07 14.01 -15.40
C SER A 2 -18.65 14.56 -15.43
N THR A 3 -18.50 15.82 -15.03
CA THR A 3 -17.19 16.46 -14.92
C THR A 3 -16.49 16.01 -13.64
N LEU A 4 -15.17 16.16 -13.56
CA LEU A 4 -14.41 15.84 -12.34
C LEU A 4 -14.95 16.64 -11.14
N ALA A 5 -15.28 17.92 -11.35
CA ALA A 5 -15.82 18.79 -10.32
C ALA A 5 -17.18 18.30 -9.77
N GLU A 6 -18.03 17.71 -10.61
CA GLU A 6 -19.31 17.13 -10.16
C GLU A 6 -19.10 15.88 -9.29
N ILE A 7 -18.09 15.07 -9.62
CA ILE A 7 -17.75 13.86 -8.86
C ILE A 7 -17.17 14.25 -7.49
N GLU A 8 -16.30 15.26 -7.44
CA GLU A 8 -15.75 15.80 -6.19
C GLU A 8 -16.84 16.35 -5.29
N ALA A 9 -17.74 17.18 -5.83
CA ALA A 9 -18.86 17.73 -5.06
C ALA A 9 -19.80 16.63 -4.54
N ALA A 10 -20.08 15.61 -5.35
CA ALA A 10 -20.89 14.47 -4.94
C ALA A 10 -20.21 13.66 -3.83
N ALA A 11 -18.89 13.42 -3.95
CA ALA A 11 -18.11 12.74 -2.92
C ALA A 11 -18.08 13.54 -1.62
N ASP A 12 -17.92 14.86 -1.67
CA ASP A 12 -17.88 15.72 -0.49
C ASP A 12 -19.20 15.73 0.29
N ALA A 13 -20.33 15.65 -0.41
CA ALA A 13 -21.66 15.60 0.19
C ALA A 13 -22.00 14.27 0.91
N LEU A 14 -21.20 13.22 0.73
CA LEU A 14 -21.44 11.93 1.37
C LEU A 14 -21.15 11.97 2.89
N PRO A 15 -21.96 11.26 3.70
CA PRO A 15 -21.62 10.95 5.09
C PRO A 15 -20.27 10.21 5.21
N PRO A 16 -19.54 10.34 6.33
CA PRO A 16 -18.23 9.70 6.51
C PRO A 16 -18.21 8.20 6.21
N GLU A 17 -19.25 7.48 6.63
CA GLU A 17 -19.37 6.03 6.45
C GLU A 17 -19.48 5.67 4.95
N GLN A 18 -20.27 6.45 4.20
CA GLN A 18 -20.44 6.24 2.76
C GLN A 18 -19.18 6.64 1.96
N LYS A 19 -18.43 7.65 2.42
CA LYS A 19 -17.10 7.97 1.86
C LYS A 19 -16.14 6.80 1.99
N GLN A 20 -16.16 6.12 3.13
CA GLN A 20 -15.31 4.97 3.40
C GLN A 20 -15.70 3.77 2.52
N GLU A 21 -16.99 3.49 2.37
CA GLU A 21 -17.50 2.46 1.45
C GLU A 21 -17.13 2.75 -0.01
N LEU A 22 -17.29 4.01 -0.45
CA LEU A 22 -16.92 4.44 -1.80
C LEU A 22 -15.42 4.22 -2.05
N PHE A 23 -14.57 4.54 -1.08
CA PHE A 23 -13.13 4.32 -1.19
C PHE A 23 -12.78 2.83 -1.35
N LEU A 24 -13.40 1.96 -0.54
CA LEU A 24 -13.19 0.51 -0.63
C LEU A 24 -13.67 -0.06 -1.98
N PHE A 25 -14.83 0.39 -2.45
CA PHE A 25 -15.37 0.00 -3.76
C PHE A 25 -14.41 0.37 -4.90
N LEU A 26 -13.93 1.63 -4.92
CA LEU A 26 -12.99 2.11 -5.92
C LEU A 26 -11.67 1.34 -5.85
N ALA A 27 -11.12 1.11 -4.65
CA ALA A 27 -9.89 0.34 -4.47
C ALA A 27 -10.05 -1.11 -4.98
N ALA A 28 -11.18 -1.78 -4.72
CA ALA A 28 -11.45 -3.12 -5.25
C ALA A 28 -11.54 -3.13 -6.78
N ARG A 29 -12.24 -2.14 -7.37
CA ARG A 29 -12.41 -2.01 -8.81
C ARG A 29 -11.08 -1.72 -9.53
N LEU A 30 -10.27 -0.83 -8.96
CA LEU A 30 -8.98 -0.42 -9.53
C LEU A 30 -7.91 -1.49 -9.37
N ARG A 31 -7.94 -2.28 -8.28
CA ARG A 31 -7.05 -3.46 -8.14
C ARG A 31 -7.23 -4.49 -9.26
N GLY A 32 -8.46 -4.62 -9.79
CA GLY A 32 -8.72 -5.50 -10.93
C GLY A 32 -8.47 -4.87 -12.31
N ALA A 33 -8.31 -3.54 -12.37
CA ALA A 33 -8.17 -2.79 -13.62
C ALA A 33 -6.75 -2.25 -13.86
N GLY A 34 -5.92 -2.15 -12.82
CA GLY A 34 -4.53 -1.71 -12.92
C GLY A 34 -3.57 -2.87 -13.15
N GLN A 35 -2.58 -2.68 -14.04
CA GLN A 35 -1.37 -3.48 -13.98
C GLN A 35 -0.73 -3.28 -12.60
N LEU A 36 -0.45 -4.38 -11.91
CA LEU A 36 0.41 -4.33 -10.73
C LEU A 36 1.74 -3.66 -11.12
N PRO A 37 2.34 -2.85 -10.24
CA PRO A 37 3.68 -2.35 -10.51
C PRO A 37 4.60 -3.55 -10.80
N PRO A 38 5.56 -3.40 -11.73
CA PRO A 38 6.47 -4.50 -12.05
C PRO A 38 7.14 -5.01 -10.76
N PRO A 39 7.46 -6.31 -10.70
CA PRO A 39 8.21 -6.85 -9.57
C PRO A 39 9.42 -5.97 -9.26
N ARG A 40 9.61 -5.66 -7.98
CA ARG A 40 10.81 -4.93 -7.55
C ARG A 40 12.01 -5.86 -7.73
N GLU A 41 13.00 -5.41 -8.46
CA GLU A 41 14.29 -6.07 -8.56
C GLU A 41 15.20 -5.52 -7.45
N PHE A 42 15.84 -6.43 -6.72
CA PHE A 42 16.82 -6.09 -5.71
C PHE A 42 18.14 -6.74 -6.10
N THR A 43 19.25 -6.03 -5.89
CA THR A 43 20.56 -6.61 -6.12
C THR A 43 20.85 -7.66 -5.05
N ARG A 44 21.78 -8.57 -5.35
CA ARG A 44 22.23 -9.58 -4.39
C ARG A 44 22.77 -8.94 -3.12
N GLU A 45 23.53 -7.86 -3.27
CA GLU A 45 24.15 -7.12 -2.17
C GLU A 45 23.09 -6.48 -1.26
N GLN A 46 21.98 -5.97 -1.82
CA GLN A 46 20.88 -5.42 -1.03
C GLN A 46 20.18 -6.50 -0.20
N ILE A 47 19.98 -7.68 -0.79
CA ILE A 47 19.37 -8.82 -0.08
C ILE A 47 20.31 -9.30 1.04
N GLU A 48 21.60 -9.40 0.76
CA GLU A 48 22.62 -9.79 1.75
C GLU A 48 22.71 -8.80 2.92
N ALA A 49 22.62 -7.49 2.65
CA ALA A 49 22.59 -6.46 3.70
C ALA A 49 21.38 -6.64 4.63
N TRP A 50 20.19 -6.87 4.08
CA TRP A 50 18.99 -7.10 4.90
C TRP A 50 19.08 -8.37 5.75
N ILE A 51 19.65 -9.44 5.20
CA ILE A 51 19.89 -10.67 5.95
C ILE A 51 20.85 -10.40 7.11
N ALA A 52 21.95 -9.69 6.86
CA ALA A 52 22.93 -9.37 7.90
C ALA A 52 22.33 -8.51 9.03
N ASP A 53 21.51 -7.51 8.68
CA ASP A 53 20.80 -6.66 9.64
C ASP A 53 19.82 -7.48 10.51
N ASP A 54 19.06 -8.39 9.90
CA ASP A 54 18.11 -9.26 10.61
C ASP A 54 18.84 -10.24 11.54
N GLU A 55 19.92 -10.86 11.07
CA GLU A 55 20.77 -11.73 11.87
C GLU A 55 21.39 -11.00 13.06
N GLU A 56 21.84 -9.75 12.88
CA GLU A 56 22.35 -8.93 13.97
C GLU A 56 21.26 -8.59 14.98
N GLY A 57 20.07 -8.21 14.50
CA GLY A 57 18.89 -8.01 15.34
C GLY A 57 18.57 -9.24 16.18
N MET A 58 18.62 -10.42 15.57
CA MET A 58 18.36 -11.69 16.26
C MET A 58 19.44 -12.02 17.30
N ARG A 59 20.72 -11.79 17.00
CA ARG A 59 21.81 -11.96 17.98
C ARG A 59 21.60 -11.08 19.20
N ARG A 60 21.33 -9.79 19.00
CA ARG A 60 21.06 -8.84 20.09
C ARG A 60 19.84 -9.24 20.92
N PHE A 61 18.79 -9.76 20.28
CA PHE A 61 17.61 -10.27 21.00
C PHE A 61 17.93 -11.48 21.88
N GLN A 62 18.82 -12.38 21.42
CA GLN A 62 19.26 -13.54 22.19
C GLN A 62 20.20 -13.16 23.34
N GLU A 63 21.09 -12.19 23.12
CA GLU A 63 22.05 -11.68 24.11
C GLU A 63 21.40 -10.78 25.17
N GLY A 64 20.22 -10.22 24.88
CA GLY A 64 19.40 -9.44 25.81
C GLY A 64 18.49 -10.28 26.72
N ARG A 65 18.68 -11.60 26.78
CA ARG A 65 18.20 -12.49 27.86
C ARG A 65 19.31 -12.79 28.85
#